data_AF-A0A5B0N0I1-F1
#
_entry.id   AF-A0A5B0N0I1-F1
#
_cell.length_a   1.000
_cell.length_b   1.000
_cell.length_c   1.000
_cell.angle_alpha   90.00
_cell.angle_beta   90.00
_cell.angle_gamma   90.00
#
_symmetry.space_group_name_H-M   'P 1'
#
loop_
_entity.id
_entity.type
_entity.pdbx_description
1 polymer ?
#
loop_
_entity_poly.entity_id
_entity_poly.type
_entity_poly.pdbx_seq_one_letter_code
_entity_poly.pdbx_strand_id
1 'polypeptide(L)'
;MMLNQLERHAAQNHIDRSSSAPLQQALLTTDDKFYLCPHCKKGFTICSHCDKAGHRESICFEKHPERRPSKSSTMSSASKTTTNAQAHLAFTAPHGFTPEQVESERNFQAMLANPEFKKLNINAEYRL
;
A
#
# COMPACT_ATOMS: atom_id res chain seq x y z
N MET A 1 34.07 -28.85 25.94
CA MET A 1 33.38 -27.68 26.53
C MET A 1 32.17 -27.18 25.73
N MET A 2 32.04 -27.51 24.44
CA MET A 2 30.91 -27.09 23.59
C MET A 2 29.57 -27.77 23.96
N LEU A 3 29.59 -29.03 24.41
CA LEU A 3 28.39 -29.76 24.84
C LEU A 3 27.70 -29.12 26.05
N ASN A 4 28.46 -28.68 27.05
CA ASN A 4 27.92 -28.02 28.25
C ASN A 4 27.30 -26.66 27.92
N GLN A 5 27.81 -25.97 26.91
CA GLN A 5 27.20 -24.72 26.44
C GLN A 5 25.88 -25.00 25.73
N LEU A 6 25.85 -26.01 24.86
CA LEU A 6 24.63 -26.41 24.16
C LEU A 6 23.52 -26.86 25.12
N GLU A 7 23.90 -27.61 26.16
CA GLU A 7 23.00 -28.05 27.23
C GLU A 7 22.42 -26.88 28.04
N ARG A 8 23.25 -25.88 28.37
CA ARG A 8 22.77 -24.65 29.02
C ARG A 8 21.81 -23.86 28.15
N HIS A 9 22.06 -23.77 26.84
CA HIS A 9 21.11 -23.13 25.92
C HIS A 9 19.80 -23.91 25.79
N ALA A 10 19.83 -25.23 25.88
CA ALA A 10 18.65 -26.09 25.86
C ALA A 10 17.89 -26.10 27.20
N ALA A 11 18.52 -25.74 28.32
CA ALA A 11 17.85 -25.54 29.60
C ALA A 11 17.25 -24.13 29.71
N GLN A 12 17.91 -23.11 29.13
CA GLN A 12 17.43 -21.73 29.11
C GLN A 12 16.20 -21.54 28.19
N ASN A 13 16.20 -22.24 27.06
CA ASN A 13 15.01 -22.38 26.24
C ASN A 13 14.28 -23.59 26.81
N HIS A 14 13.17 -23.46 27.50
CA HIS A 14 12.41 -24.61 28.02
C HIS A 14 11.85 -25.50 26.88
N ILE A 15 12.71 -26.22 26.15
CA ILE A 15 12.37 -27.11 25.04
C ILE A 15 12.07 -28.51 25.57
N ASP A 16 11.52 -28.60 26.79
CA ASP A 16 11.03 -29.86 27.32
C ASP A 16 9.83 -30.31 26.48
N ARG A 17 10.12 -31.36 25.73
CA ARG A 17 9.29 -32.10 24.80
C ARG A 17 8.10 -32.76 25.51
N SER A 18 7.14 -31.95 25.96
CA SER A 18 5.78 -32.38 26.34
C SER A 18 4.87 -31.21 26.79
N SER A 19 4.78 -30.14 26.01
CA SER A 19 3.61 -29.25 26.10
C SER A 19 2.70 -29.50 24.92
N SER A 20 1.79 -30.46 25.07
CA SER A 20 0.68 -30.75 24.16
C SER A 20 -0.42 -29.68 24.26
N ALA A 21 -0.03 -28.41 24.25
CA ALA A 21 -0.94 -27.29 24.11
C ALA A 21 -0.54 -26.54 22.84
N PRO A 22 -1.21 -26.73 21.69
CA PRO A 22 -1.03 -25.87 20.55
C PRO A 22 -1.78 -24.55 20.82
N LEU A 23 -1.34 -23.82 21.84
CA LEU A 23 -1.77 -22.44 22.04
C LEU A 23 -1.03 -21.61 20.99
N GLN A 24 -1.79 -21.04 20.05
CA GLN A 24 -1.42 -19.95 19.12
C GLN A 24 -0.91 -20.30 17.72
N GLN A 25 -0.82 -21.57 17.31
CA GLN A 25 -0.58 -21.91 15.89
C GLN A 25 -1.75 -22.68 15.23
N ALA A 26 -2.77 -23.07 16.00
CA ALA A 26 -3.91 -23.88 15.53
C ALA A 26 -5.14 -23.06 15.09
N LEU A 27 -4.96 -22.02 14.28
CA LEU A 27 -6.04 -21.45 13.45
C LEU A 27 -5.76 -21.63 11.95
N LEU A 28 -4.86 -22.57 11.63
CA LEU A 28 -4.54 -23.04 10.29
C LEU A 28 -5.53 -24.15 9.88
N THR A 29 -6.79 -23.83 9.56
CA THR A 29 -7.59 -24.66 8.64
C THR A 29 -8.67 -23.83 7.95
N THR A 30 -8.22 -22.86 7.19
CA THR A 30 -8.87 -22.46 5.94
C THR A 30 -7.71 -21.98 5.09
N ASP A 31 -7.75 -22.25 3.79
CA ASP A 31 -6.65 -22.19 2.80
C ASP A 31 -5.95 -20.81 2.66
N ASP A 32 -6.23 -19.88 3.56
CA ASP A 32 -5.90 -18.48 3.49
C ASP A 32 -4.84 -18.12 4.53
N LYS A 33 -3.58 -18.06 4.09
CA LYS A 33 -2.46 -17.56 4.89
C LYS A 33 -2.67 -16.07 5.19
N PHE A 34 -3.18 -15.80 6.39
CA PHE A 34 -3.43 -14.44 6.89
C PHE A 34 -2.27 -14.03 7.81
N TYR A 35 -1.59 -12.95 7.45
CA TYR A 35 -0.42 -12.43 8.15
C TYR A 35 -0.78 -11.15 8.91
N LEU A 36 -0.18 -10.91 10.07
CA LEU A 36 -0.38 -9.68 10.83
C LEU A 36 0.86 -8.78 10.72
N CYS A 37 0.64 -7.51 10.41
CA CYS A 37 1.71 -6.51 10.46
C CYS A 37 2.09 -6.22 11.93
N PRO A 38 3.37 -6.36 12.33
CA PRO A 38 3.80 -6.09 13.71
C PRO A 38 3.58 -4.64 14.15
N HIS A 39 3.60 -3.70 13.20
CA HIS A 39 3.53 -2.27 13.49
C HIS A 39 2.10 -1.77 13.72
N CYS A 40 1.15 -2.21 12.89
CA CYS A 40 -0.22 -1.70 12.93
C CYS A 40 -1.25 -2.76 13.33
N LYS A 41 -0.82 -4.00 13.61
CA LYS A 41 -1.66 -5.17 13.93
C LYS A 41 -2.72 -5.47 12.88
N LYS A 42 -2.58 -4.89 11.68
CA LYS A 42 -3.51 -5.08 10.58
C LYS A 42 -3.18 -6.38 9.87
N GLY A 43 -4.21 -7.17 9.65
CA GLY A 43 -4.13 -8.39 8.87
C GLY A 43 -4.00 -8.11 7.38
N PHE A 44 -3.18 -8.91 6.68
CA PHE A 44 -3.06 -8.89 5.23
C PHE A 44 -2.86 -10.32 4.71
N THR A 45 -3.21 -10.53 3.45
CA THR A 45 -2.91 -11.77 2.72
C THR A 45 -1.76 -11.53 1.76
N ILE A 46 -1.01 -12.57 1.44
CA ILE A 46 0.02 -12.56 0.41
C ILE A 46 -0.47 -13.45 -0.73
N CYS A 47 -0.40 -12.94 -1.95
CA CYS A 47 -0.79 -13.68 -3.15
C CYS A 47 0.25 -14.76 -3.47
N SER A 48 -0.18 -16.02 -3.65
CA SER A 48 0.68 -17.15 -4.04
C SER A 48 1.22 -17.07 -5.46
N HIS A 49 0.65 -16.21 -6.32
CA HIS A 49 1.08 -16.05 -7.71
C HIS A 49 2.17 -14.98 -7.89
N CYS A 50 2.06 -13.85 -7.18
CA CYS A 50 2.96 -12.69 -7.38
C CYS A 50 3.68 -12.21 -6.13
N ASP A 51 3.49 -12.89 -4.99
CA ASP A 51 4.10 -12.60 -3.69
C ASP A 51 3.84 -11.18 -3.15
N LYS A 52 2.85 -10.47 -3.71
CA LYS A 52 2.44 -9.14 -3.24
C LYS A 52 1.36 -9.27 -2.16
N ALA A 53 1.44 -8.38 -1.17
CA ALA A 53 0.43 -8.27 -0.13
C ALA A 53 -0.87 -7.61 -0.63
N GLY A 54 -1.98 -7.89 0.06
CA GLY A 54 -3.25 -7.18 -0.09
C GLY A 54 -4.28 -7.86 -0.98
N HIS A 55 -3.96 -9.00 -1.61
CA HIS A 55 -4.91 -9.75 -2.43
C HIS A 55 -4.59 -11.24 -2.43
N ARG A 56 -5.58 -12.07 -2.82
CA ARG A 56 -5.44 -13.52 -3.00
C ARG A 56 -5.20 -13.85 -4.48
N GLU A 57 -4.71 -15.05 -4.76
CA GLU A 57 -4.45 -15.50 -6.15
C GLU A 57 -5.68 -15.42 -7.06
N SER A 58 -6.87 -15.73 -6.54
CA SER A 58 -8.14 -15.67 -7.28
C SER A 58 -8.50 -14.27 -7.81
N ILE A 59 -7.91 -13.23 -7.23
CA ILE A 59 -8.11 -11.82 -7.61
C ILE A 59 -6.81 -11.14 -8.04
N CYS A 60 -5.76 -11.92 -8.35
CA CYS A 60 -4.49 -11.37 -8.82
C CYS A 60 -4.62 -10.85 -10.25
N PHE A 61 -4.46 -9.54 -10.46
CA PHE A 61 -4.55 -8.94 -11.80
C PHE A 61 -3.41 -9.33 -12.75
N GLU A 62 -2.32 -9.87 -12.21
CA GLU A 62 -1.23 -10.40 -13.03
C GLU A 62 -1.60 -11.78 -13.60
N LYS A 63 -2.35 -12.57 -12.82
CA LYS A 63 -2.92 -13.86 -13.25
C LYS A 63 -4.22 -13.70 -14.05
N HIS A 64 -5.01 -12.68 -13.71
CA HIS A 64 -6.32 -12.38 -14.25
C HIS A 64 -6.37 -10.95 -14.82
N PRO A 65 -5.68 -10.66 -15.93
CA PRO A 65 -5.64 -9.33 -16.53
C PRO A 65 -7.01 -8.85 -17.02
N GLU A 66 -7.95 -9.76 -17.33
CA GLU A 66 -9.32 -9.48 -17.73
C GLU A 66 -10.17 -8.85 -16.61
N ARG A 67 -9.80 -9.11 -15.35
CA ARG A 67 -10.47 -8.56 -14.16
C ARG A 67 -9.90 -7.22 -13.75
N ARG A 68 -8.82 -6.78 -14.40
CA ARG A 68 -8.25 -5.47 -14.15
C ARG A 68 -9.34 -4.45 -14.44
N PRO A 69 -9.59 -3.48 -13.54
CA PRO A 69 -10.52 -2.40 -13.83
C PRO A 69 -10.06 -1.68 -15.10
N SER A 70 -10.71 -1.98 -16.22
CA SER A 70 -10.60 -1.19 -17.44
C SER A 70 -11.17 0.18 -17.12
N LYS A 71 -10.53 1.24 -17.61
CA LYS A 71 -10.92 2.66 -17.43
C LYS A 71 -12.38 3.01 -17.81
N SER A 72 -13.23 2.06 -18.19
CA SER A 72 -14.62 2.25 -18.60
C SER A 72 -15.68 1.58 -17.72
N SER A 73 -15.33 0.82 -16.67
CA SER A 73 -16.35 0.19 -15.81
C SER A 73 -16.77 1.13 -14.68
N THR A 74 -17.89 1.83 -14.92
CA THR A 74 -18.72 2.56 -13.96
C THR A 74 -18.79 1.84 -12.61
N MET A 75 -18.35 2.51 -11.56
CA MET A 75 -18.35 2.00 -10.19
C MET A 75 -19.78 1.81 -9.70
N SER A 76 -20.20 0.56 -9.52
CA SER A 76 -21.30 0.21 -8.64
C SER A 76 -20.76 -0.77 -7.59
N SER A 77 -20.18 -0.23 -6.53
CA SER A 77 -20.00 -0.90 -5.25
C SER A 77 -19.62 0.16 -4.22
N ALA A 78 -20.60 0.51 -3.39
CA ALA A 78 -20.44 1.44 -2.29
C ALA A 78 -19.44 0.88 -1.26
N SER A 79 -18.38 1.65 -1.00
CA SER A 79 -17.58 1.56 0.22
C SER A 79 -17.40 2.97 0.74
N LYS A 80 -18.16 3.31 1.79
CA LYS A 80 -17.98 4.54 2.55
C LYS A 80 -16.65 4.46 3.29
N THR A 81 -15.63 5.13 2.78
CA THR A 81 -14.45 5.52 3.58
C THR A 81 -14.08 6.96 3.25
N THR A 82 -14.30 7.80 4.24
CA THR A 82 -13.90 9.20 4.32
C THR A 82 -12.38 9.34 4.21
N THR A 83 -11.90 9.78 3.06
CA THR A 83 -10.67 10.58 2.91
C THR A 83 -10.83 11.37 1.63
N ASN A 84 -11.19 12.64 1.77
CA ASN A 84 -11.47 13.52 0.64
C ASN A 84 -10.13 14.04 0.08
N ALA A 85 -9.44 13.22 -0.70
CA ALA A 85 -8.47 13.68 -1.68
C ALA A 85 -9.16 13.62 -3.04
N GLN A 86 -10.00 14.63 -3.30
CA GLN A 86 -10.75 14.74 -4.54
C GLN A 86 -9.82 15.28 -5.64
N ALA A 87 -9.13 14.38 -6.34
CA ALA A 87 -8.69 14.65 -7.69
C ALA A 87 -9.92 14.56 -8.61
N HIS A 88 -10.81 15.55 -8.53
CA HIS A 88 -11.83 15.70 -9.56
C HIS A 88 -11.14 16.14 -10.84
N LEU A 89 -11.03 15.20 -11.77
CA LEU A 89 -10.82 15.48 -13.18
C LEU A 89 -11.78 16.60 -13.58
N ALA A 90 -11.22 17.69 -14.11
CA ALA A 90 -11.96 18.84 -14.62
C ALA A 90 -12.96 18.38 -15.67
N PHE A 91 -14.21 18.17 -15.23
CA PHE A 91 -15.34 18.00 -16.12
C PHE A 91 -15.49 19.32 -16.90
N THR A 92 -15.35 19.26 -18.21
CA THR A 92 -15.77 20.34 -19.11
C THR A 92 -17.29 20.48 -19.02
N ALA A 93 -17.75 21.26 -18.05
CA ALA A 93 -19.12 21.75 -18.01
C ALA A 93 -19.31 22.84 -19.09
N PRO A 94 -20.50 22.97 -19.69
CA PRO A 94 -20.76 23.83 -20.85
C PRO A 94 -20.90 25.33 -20.50
N HIS A 95 -20.49 25.75 -19.31
CA HIS A 95 -20.50 27.14 -18.88
C HIS A 95 -19.10 27.45 -18.31
N GLY A 96 -18.50 28.54 -18.79
CA GLY A 96 -17.08 28.83 -18.65
C GLY A 96 -16.53 28.86 -17.22
N PHE A 97 -15.21 29.02 -17.12
CA PHE A 97 -14.48 29.04 -15.85
C PHE A 97 -15.07 30.03 -14.85
N THR A 98 -15.12 29.63 -13.58
CA THR A 98 -15.50 30.55 -12.50
C THR A 98 -14.43 31.64 -12.34
N PRO A 99 -14.79 32.84 -11.85
CA PRO A 99 -13.80 33.90 -11.62
C PRO A 99 -12.67 33.47 -10.67
N GLU A 100 -12.97 32.62 -9.69
CA GLU A 100 -11.98 32.05 -8.77
C GLU A 100 -11.00 31.12 -9.49
N GLN A 101 -11.48 30.30 -10.44
CA GLN A 101 -10.62 29.46 -11.26
C GLN A 101 -9.71 30.29 -12.16
N VAL A 102 -10.24 31.35 -12.77
CA VAL A 102 -9.45 32.28 -13.62
C VAL A 102 -8.37 32.98 -12.80
N GLU A 103 -8.68 33.43 -11.60
CA GLU A 103 -7.69 34.07 -10.71
C GLU A 103 -6.64 33.05 -10.22
N SER A 104 -7.06 31.81 -9.91
CA SER A 104 -6.12 30.75 -9.52
C SER A 104 -5.14 30.39 -10.63
N GLU A 105 -5.59 30.38 -11.89
CA GLU A 105 -4.73 30.13 -13.06
C GLU A 105 -3.75 31.28 -13.29
N ARG A 106 -4.20 32.54 -13.13
CA ARG A 106 -3.30 33.71 -13.16
C ARG A 106 -2.24 33.63 -12.07
N ASN A 107 -2.63 33.27 -10.85
CA ASN A 107 -1.70 33.16 -9.73
C ASN A 107 -0.63 32.09 -10.01
N PHE A 108 -1.05 30.94 -10.54
CA PHE A 108 -0.15 29.86 -10.93
C PHE A 108 0.84 30.31 -12.03
N GLN A 109 0.35 31.02 -13.05
CA GLN A 109 1.21 31.55 -14.11
C GLN A 109 2.21 32.59 -13.57
N ALA A 110 1.83 33.41 -12.59
CA ALA A 110 2.75 34.32 -11.92
C ALA A 110 3.84 33.58 -11.14
N MET A 111 3.51 32.46 -10.48
CA MET A 111 4.50 31.59 -9.82
C MET A 111 5.50 31.01 -10.83
N LEU A 112 5.02 30.50 -11.97
CA LEU A 112 5.90 29.97 -13.04
C LEU A 112 6.76 31.05 -13.71
N ALA A 113 6.24 32.28 -13.80
CA ALA A 113 6.97 33.42 -14.34
C ALA A 113 8.02 33.97 -13.37
N ASN A 114 7.96 33.63 -12.08
CA ASN A 114 8.88 34.12 -11.07
C ASN A 114 10.33 33.71 -11.40
N PRO A 115 11.25 34.66 -11.63
CA PRO A 115 12.64 34.36 -11.97
C PRO A 115 13.39 33.64 -10.84
N GLU A 116 13.00 33.83 -9.59
CA GLU A 116 13.58 33.11 -8.45
C GLU A 116 13.27 31.61 -8.52
N PHE A 117 12.05 31.26 -8.96
CA PHE A 117 11.67 29.86 -9.14
C PHE A 117 12.44 29.19 -10.29
N LYS A 118 12.75 29.95 -11.36
CA LYS A 118 13.56 29.45 -12.49
C LYS A 118 15.04 29.27 -12.15
N LYS A 119 15.57 30.00 -11.17
CA LYS A 119 16.95 29.87 -10.69
C LYS A 119 17.16 28.62 -9.84
N LEU A 120 16.10 28.03 -9.31
CA LEU A 120 16.13 26.74 -8.62
C LEU A 120 16.32 25.61 -9.64
N ASN A 121 17.53 25.50 -10.21
CA ASN A 121 17.91 24.37 -11.04
C ASN A 121 18.19 23.14 -10.15
N ILE A 122 17.12 22.43 -9.77
CA ILE A 122 17.16 21.24 -8.90
C ILE A 122 18.01 20.10 -9.51
N ASN A 123 18.32 20.16 -10.82
CA ASN A 123 19.11 19.14 -11.54
C ASN A 123 20.59 19.50 -11.72
N ALA A 124 21.09 20.61 -11.14
CA ALA A 124 22.50 21.01 -11.30
C ALA A 124 23.48 20.15 -10.48
N GLU A 125 23.06 19.57 -9.36
CA GLU A 125 23.96 18.88 -8.42
C GLU A 125 23.93 17.34 -8.50
N TYR A 126 23.48 16.77 -9.63
CA TYR A 126 23.59 15.32 -9.89
C TYR A 126 24.10 15.01 -11.30
N ARG A 127 25.16 15.69 -11.73
CA ARG A 127 26.05 15.18 -12.78
C ARG A 127 27.43 14.93 -12.17
N LEU A 128 27.64 13.68 -11.75
CA LEU A 128 28.95 13.07 -11.59
C LEU A 128 29.73 13.15 -12.91
#